data_AF-A0A518CVX9-F1
#
_entry.id   AF-A0A518CVX9-F1
#
_cell.length_a   1.000
_cell.length_b   1.000
_cell.length_c   1.000
_cell.angle_alpha   90.00
_cell.angle_beta   90.00
_cell.angle_gamma   90.00
#
_symmetry.space_group_name_H-M   'P 1'
#
loop_
_entity.id
_entity.type
_entity.pdbx_description
1 polymer ?
#
loop_
_entity_poly.entity_id
_entity_poly.type
_entity_poly.pdbx_seq_one_letter_code
_entity_poly.pdbx_strand_id
1 'polypeptide(L)'
;MSTSIVWLVATVRRAGWAPSAVFLLHVLCSKGLELYRPYPHLDAPMHVLGGVAIGWFAWCATGVAPARAALGVLTRSGRVVVGLLGVLAATVVWEFAEWTTDGLGLTRAQGGQLDTMVDLALGAAGGCLVVGLAAWRGR
;
A
#
# COMPACT_ATOMS: atom_id res chain seq x y z
N MET A 1 -12.26 -20.15 14.95
CA MET A 1 -11.34 -19.25 14.21
C MET A 1 -11.17 -17.97 15.02
N SER A 2 -9.96 -17.45 15.24
CA SER A 2 -9.79 -16.26 16.11
C SER A 2 -10.42 -15.02 15.47
N THR A 3 -10.79 -14.03 16.30
CA THR A 3 -11.33 -12.73 15.86
C THR A 3 -10.42 -12.04 14.85
N SER A 4 -9.10 -12.14 15.04
CA SER A 4 -8.10 -11.60 14.12
C SER A 4 -8.14 -12.26 12.74
N ILE A 5 -8.32 -13.58 12.66
CA ILE A 5 -8.41 -14.30 11.37
C ILE A 5 -9.70 -13.94 10.65
N VAL A 6 -10.84 -13.87 11.36
CA VAL A 6 -12.13 -13.45 10.77
C VAL A 6 -12.03 -12.03 10.21
N TRP A 7 -11.41 -11.12 10.96
CA TRP A 7 -11.13 -9.76 10.54
C TRP A 7 -10.22 -9.68 9.31
N LEU A 8 -9.13 -10.45 9.28
CA LEU A 8 -8.22 -10.50 8.15
C LEU A 8 -8.92 -11.00 6.89
N VAL A 9 -9.65 -12.11 6.98
CA VAL A 9 -10.40 -12.67 5.83
C VAL A 9 -11.44 -11.68 5.31
N ALA A 10 -12.19 -11.02 6.21
CA ALA A 10 -13.17 -10.00 5.81
C ALA A 10 -12.50 -8.81 5.10
N THR A 11 -11.34 -8.38 5.58
CA THR A 11 -10.56 -7.29 5.00
C THR A 11 -10.05 -7.66 3.61
N VAL A 12 -9.41 -8.83 3.47
CA VAL A 12 -8.90 -9.33 2.19
C VAL A 12 -10.03 -9.50 1.17
N ARG A 13 -11.17 -10.08 1.56
CA ARG A 13 -12.34 -10.20 0.68
C ARG A 13 -12.88 -8.85 0.20
N ARG A 14 -12.83 -7.82 1.05
CA ARG A 14 -13.38 -6.49 0.72
C ARG A 14 -12.43 -5.65 -0.12
N ALA A 15 -11.13 -5.67 0.20
CA ALA A 15 -10.18 -4.70 -0.33
C ALA A 15 -8.86 -5.30 -0.81
N GLY A 16 -8.62 -6.60 -0.60
CA GLY A 16 -7.37 -7.25 -1.00
C GLY A 16 -7.11 -7.20 -2.50
N TRP A 17 -8.16 -7.09 -3.32
CA TRP A 17 -8.04 -6.92 -4.76
C TRP A 17 -7.22 -5.69 -5.17
N ALA A 18 -7.26 -4.60 -4.40
CA ALA A 18 -6.60 -3.34 -4.77
C ALA A 18 -5.06 -3.46 -4.75
N PRO A 19 -4.41 -3.84 -3.63
CA PRO A 19 -2.96 -4.06 -3.63
C PRO A 19 -2.56 -5.21 -4.56
N SER A 20 -3.38 -6.27 -4.67
CA SER A 20 -3.11 -7.35 -5.62
C SER A 20 -3.09 -6.87 -7.08
N ALA A 21 -4.04 -6.02 -7.48
CA ALA A 21 -4.10 -5.49 -8.84
C ALA A 21 -2.88 -4.61 -9.16
N VAL A 22 -2.48 -3.72 -8.25
CA VAL A 22 -1.29 -2.88 -8.43
C VAL A 22 -0.02 -3.72 -8.46
N PHE A 23 0.12 -4.70 -7.56
CA PHE A 23 1.27 -5.61 -7.55
C PHE A 23 1.37 -6.43 -8.84
N LEU A 24 0.25 -7.00 -9.31
CA LEU A 24 0.23 -7.75 -10.58
C LEU A 24 0.55 -6.85 -11.77
N LEU A 25 0.06 -5.61 -11.78
CA LEU A 25 0.42 -4.62 -12.80
C LEU A 25 1.93 -4.31 -12.76
N HIS A 26 2.50 -4.06 -11.58
CA HIS A 26 3.93 -3.85 -11.40
C HIS A 26 4.75 -5.04 -11.93
N VAL A 27 4.38 -6.27 -11.56
CA VAL A 27 5.06 -7.49 -12.03
C VAL A 27 4.95 -7.63 -13.56
N LEU A 28 3.78 -7.36 -14.14
CA LEU A 28 3.59 -7.37 -15.59
C LEU A 28 4.49 -6.33 -16.27
N CYS A 29 4.52 -5.09 -15.77
CA CYS A 29 5.38 -4.02 -16.29
C CYS A 29 6.87 -4.35 -16.12
N SER A 30 7.27 -4.94 -14.99
CA SER A 30 8.67 -5.21 -14.64
C SER A 30 9.24 -6.44 -15.34
N LYS A 31 8.54 -7.58 -15.26
CA LYS A 31 9.04 -8.88 -15.70
C LYS A 31 8.36 -9.40 -16.95
N GLY A 32 7.12 -8.97 -17.23
CA GLY A 32 6.39 -9.42 -18.41
C GLY A 32 6.71 -8.60 -19.66
N LEU A 33 6.71 -7.28 -19.53
CA LEU A 33 6.85 -6.33 -20.64
C LEU A 33 8.14 -5.49 -20.58
N GLU A 34 8.92 -5.61 -19.49
CA GLU A 34 10.18 -4.89 -19.26
C GLU A 34 10.09 -3.35 -19.45
N LEU A 35 8.93 -2.75 -19.13
CA LEU A 35 8.61 -1.35 -19.44
C LEU A 35 9.45 -0.33 -18.66
N TYR A 36 9.95 -0.68 -17.47
CA TYR A 36 10.77 0.23 -16.67
C TYR A 36 12.12 0.55 -17.31
N ARG A 37 12.62 -0.30 -18.21
CA ARG A 37 13.89 -0.05 -18.91
C ARG A 37 13.79 1.09 -19.94
N PRO A 38 12.83 1.08 -20.89
CA PRO A 38 12.63 2.21 -21.80
C PRO A 38 11.86 3.38 -21.16
N TYR A 39 11.05 3.15 -20.13
CA TYR A 39 10.21 4.15 -19.48
C TYR A 39 10.39 4.16 -17.95
N PRO A 40 11.55 4.59 -17.43
CA PRO A 40 11.83 4.58 -15.99
C PRO A 40 10.88 5.47 -15.18
N HIS A 41 10.32 6.51 -15.80
CA HIS A 41 9.34 7.40 -15.17
C HIS A 41 7.98 6.74 -14.87
N LEU A 42 7.75 5.48 -15.29
CA LEU A 42 6.59 4.69 -14.87
C LEU A 42 6.65 4.29 -13.40
N ASP A 43 7.81 4.42 -12.76
CA ASP A 43 8.01 4.02 -11.38
C ASP A 43 7.29 4.94 -10.39
N ALA A 44 7.52 6.25 -10.48
CA ALA A 44 6.80 7.25 -9.69
C ALA A 44 5.26 7.09 -9.66
N PRO A 45 4.53 6.95 -10.79
CA PRO A 45 3.09 6.70 -10.75
C PRO A 45 2.74 5.33 -10.17
N MET A 46 3.60 4.31 -10.28
CA MET A 46 3.39 3.02 -9.62
C MET A 46 3.43 3.16 -8.09
N HIS A 47 4.38 3.94 -7.55
CA HIS A 47 4.44 4.20 -6.11
C HIS A 47 3.20 4.96 -5.61
N VAL A 48 2.72 5.95 -6.35
CA VAL A 48 1.44 6.64 -6.03
C VAL A 48 0.27 5.64 -6.02
N LEU A 49 0.15 4.79 -7.04
CA LEU A 49 -0.90 3.78 -7.13
C LEU A 49 -0.81 2.73 -6.02
N GLY A 50 0.40 2.32 -5.66
CA GLY A 50 0.68 1.44 -4.52
C GLY A 50 0.19 2.05 -3.22
N GLY A 51 0.56 3.32 -2.98
CA GLY A 51 0.06 4.12 -1.87
C GLY A 51 -1.46 4.18 -1.81
N VAL A 52 -2.12 4.53 -2.93
CA VAL A 52 -3.58 4.57 -3.08
C VAL A 52 -4.22 3.23 -2.70
N ALA A 53 -3.68 2.12 -3.22
CA ALA A 53 -4.20 0.78 -2.99
C ALA A 53 -4.06 0.35 -1.53
N ILE A 54 -2.91 0.61 -0.90
CA ILE A 54 -2.69 0.33 0.52
C ILE A 54 -3.57 1.23 1.40
N GLY A 55 -3.70 2.52 1.07
CA GLY A 55 -4.57 3.45 1.79
C GLY A 55 -6.04 2.99 1.79
N TRP A 56 -6.53 2.53 0.64
CA TRP A 56 -7.86 1.93 0.52
C TRP A 56 -8.00 0.64 1.36
N PHE A 57 -7.01 -0.25 1.26
CA PHE A 57 -6.98 -1.50 2.02
C PHE A 57 -7.00 -1.24 3.54
N ALA A 58 -6.14 -0.36 4.03
CA ALA A 58 -6.04 0.00 5.44
C ALA A 58 -7.32 0.68 5.95
N TRP A 59 -7.91 1.58 5.15
CA TRP A 59 -9.20 2.20 5.50
C TRP A 59 -10.33 1.16 5.64
N CYS A 60 -10.40 0.20 4.71
CA CYS A 60 -11.37 -0.90 4.78
C CYS A 60 -11.12 -1.81 5.98
N ALA A 61 -9.85 -2.12 6.28
CA ALA A 61 -9.48 -2.94 7.43
C ALA A 61 -10.03 -2.38 8.75
N THR A 62 -10.04 -1.05 8.90
CA THR A 62 -10.57 -0.40 10.10
C THR A 62 -12.11 -0.30 10.12
N GLY A 63 -12.80 -0.63 9.03
CA GLY A 63 -14.24 -0.39 8.84
C GLY A 63 -15.10 -1.62 8.59
N VAL A 64 -14.52 -2.81 8.37
CA VAL A 64 -15.29 -4.06 8.24
C VAL A 64 -15.97 -4.45 9.56
N ALA A 65 -17.10 -5.15 9.50
CA ALA A 65 -17.87 -5.51 10.70
C ALA A 65 -17.04 -6.21 11.82
N PRO A 66 -16.12 -7.16 11.51
CA PRO A 66 -15.29 -7.78 12.53
C PRO A 66 -14.19 -6.88 13.11
N ALA A 67 -13.94 -5.69 12.54
CA ALA A 67 -12.88 -4.79 12.99
C ALA A 67 -13.06 -4.37 14.45
N ARG A 68 -14.30 -4.18 14.92
CA ARG A 68 -14.56 -3.83 16.32
C ARG A 68 -14.04 -4.88 17.30
N ALA A 69 -14.13 -6.17 16.95
CA ALA A 69 -13.67 -7.26 17.79
C ALA A 69 -12.15 -7.45 17.74
N ALA A 70 -11.50 -7.05 16.64
CA ALA A 70 -10.05 -7.20 16.46
C ALA A 70 -9.24 -5.95 16.87
N LEU A 71 -9.76 -4.75 16.60
CA LEU A 71 -9.09 -3.46 16.78
C LEU A 71 -9.73 -2.58 17.86
N GLY A 72 -10.85 -3.01 18.44
CA GLY A 72 -11.65 -2.21 19.36
C GLY A 72 -12.50 -1.15 18.66
N VAL A 73 -13.07 -0.22 19.44
CA VAL A 73 -13.90 0.88 18.92
C VAL A 73 -12.99 2.03 18.53
N LEU A 74 -12.68 2.14 17.24
CA LEU A 74 -11.91 3.26 16.71
C LEU A 74 -12.83 4.44 16.41
N THR A 75 -12.49 5.61 16.94
CA THR A 75 -13.06 6.89 16.47
C THR A 75 -12.67 7.13 15.02
N ARG A 76 -13.35 8.07 14.34
CA ARG A 76 -12.97 8.45 12.97
C ARG A 76 -11.51 8.87 12.86
N SER A 77 -11.03 9.70 13.78
CA SER A 77 -9.61 10.10 13.85
C SER A 77 -8.70 8.90 14.11
N GLY A 78 -9.12 7.96 14.98
CA GLY A 78 -8.38 6.72 15.21
C GLY A 78 -8.24 5.88 13.94
N ARG A 79 -9.30 5.76 13.14
CA ARG A 79 -9.24 5.07 11.83
C ARG A 79 -8.30 5.74 10.84
N VAL A 80 -8.28 7.08 10.82
CA VAL A 80 -7.34 7.85 9.99
C VAL A 80 -5.90 7.56 10.43
N VAL A 81 -5.59 7.70 11.72
CA VAL A 81 -4.23 7.47 12.24
C VAL A 81 -3.76 6.05 11.94
N VAL A 82 -4.58 5.03 12.24
CA VAL A 82 -4.23 3.64 11.95
C VAL A 82 -4.04 3.41 10.44
N GLY A 83 -4.91 3.99 9.61
CA GLY A 83 -4.79 3.91 8.16
C GLY A 83 -3.49 4.51 7.64
N LEU A 84 -3.12 5.71 8.10
CA LEU A 84 -1.88 6.39 7.72
C LEU A 84 -0.63 5.65 8.20
N LEU A 85 -0.63 5.14 9.43
CA LEU A 85 0.47 4.30 9.92
C LEU A 85 0.64 3.04 9.09
N GLY A 86 -0.47 2.42 8.67
CA GLY A 86 -0.44 1.27 7.76
C GLY A 86 0.16 1.60 6.39
N VAL A 87 -0.17 2.76 5.82
CA VAL A 87 0.42 3.25 4.57
C VAL A 87 1.93 3.45 4.73
N LEU A 88 2.35 4.21 5.74
CA LEU A 88 3.77 4.52 5.96
C LEU A 88 4.60 3.27 6.24
N ALA A 89 4.05 2.31 6.99
CA ALA A 89 4.71 1.03 7.20
C ALA A 89 4.87 0.25 5.89
N ALA A 90 3.84 0.23 5.04
CA ALA A 90 3.89 -0.49 3.77
C ALA A 90 4.89 0.13 2.79
N THR A 91 4.97 1.47 2.70
CA THR A 91 5.95 2.14 1.82
C THR A 91 7.37 1.82 2.26
N VAL A 92 7.66 1.86 3.57
CA VAL A 92 8.98 1.47 4.09
C VAL A 92 9.29 0.00 3.83
N VAL A 93 8.32 -0.89 4.04
CA VAL A 93 8.51 -2.33 3.77
C VAL A 93 8.77 -2.59 2.28
N TRP A 94 8.13 -1.85 1.39
CA TRP A 94 8.35 -1.97 -0.06
C TRP A 94 9.78 -1.58 -0.45
N GLU A 95 10.29 -0.44 0.02
CA GLU A 95 11.68 -0.03 -0.23
C GLU A 95 12.69 -1.05 0.32
N PHE A 96 12.42 -1.63 1.49
CA PHE A 96 13.26 -2.71 2.00
C PHE A 96 13.21 -3.96 1.13
N ALA A 97 12.05 -4.27 0.55
CA ALA A 97 11.93 -5.39 -0.38
C ALA A 97 12.79 -5.14 -1.62
N GLU A 98 12.72 -3.95 -2.22
CA GLU A 98 13.52 -3.58 -3.39
C GLU A 98 15.03 -3.59 -3.10
N TRP A 99 15.44 -2.98 -1.98
CA TRP A 99 16.83 -3.03 -1.52
C TRP A 99 17.31 -4.47 -1.35
N THR A 100 16.48 -5.33 -0.75
CA THR A 100 16.82 -6.74 -0.52
C THR A 100 16.94 -7.48 -1.85
N THR A 101 15.99 -7.30 -2.77
CA THR A 101 16.01 -8.02 -4.06
C THR A 101 17.12 -7.54 -4.99
N ASP A 102 17.51 -6.27 -4.91
CA ASP A 102 18.68 -5.72 -5.59
C ASP A 102 19.98 -6.29 -5.01
N GLY A 103 20.09 -6.35 -3.67
CA GLY A 103 21.23 -6.97 -2.98
C GLY A 103 21.39 -8.46 -3.28
N LEU A 104 20.29 -9.16 -3.56
CA LEU A 104 20.29 -10.56 -4.01
C LEU A 104 20.48 -10.73 -5.53
N GLY A 105 20.59 -9.63 -6.29
CA GLY A 105 20.76 -9.65 -7.75
C GLY A 105 19.51 -10.09 -8.54
N LEU A 106 18.33 -10.08 -7.91
CA LEU A 106 17.05 -10.48 -8.53
C LEU A 106 16.40 -9.33 -9.31
N THR A 107 16.72 -8.09 -8.93
CA THR A 107 16.20 -6.85 -9.50
C THR A 107 17.31 -5.80 -9.61
N ARG A 108 16.95 -4.67 -10.22
CA ARG A 108 17.68 -3.39 -10.19
C ARG A 108 16.65 -2.28 -10.04
N ALA A 109 15.87 -2.38 -8.97
CA ALA A 109 14.73 -1.53 -8.70
C ALA A 109 15.18 -0.16 -8.19
N GLN A 110 16.16 -0.11 -7.28
CA GLN A 110 16.60 1.15 -6.69
C GLN A 110 17.51 1.94 -7.64
N GLY A 111 17.14 3.19 -7.92
CA GLY A 111 17.94 4.20 -8.62
C GLY A 111 18.93 4.94 -7.71
N GLY A 112 18.87 4.73 -6.39
CA GLY A 112 19.73 5.33 -5.38
C GLY A 112 18.94 5.97 -4.23
N GLN A 113 19.61 6.73 -3.35
CA GLN A 113 18.95 7.29 -2.17
C GLN A 113 17.84 8.30 -2.51
N LEU A 114 18.06 9.16 -3.51
CA LEU A 114 17.05 10.15 -3.90
C LEU A 114 15.77 9.48 -4.42
N ASP A 115 15.93 8.41 -5.19
CA ASP A 115 14.86 7.58 -5.76
C ASP A 115 13.97 7.04 -4.63
N THR A 116 14.55 6.25 -3.72
CA THR A 116 13.90 5.73 -2.50
C THR A 116 13.18 6.82 -1.70
N MET A 117 13.78 8.00 -1.53
CA MET A 117 13.12 9.09 -0.80
C MET A 117 11.88 9.63 -1.55
N VAL A 118 11.95 9.71 -2.88
CA VAL A 118 10.82 10.10 -3.73
C VAL A 118 9.73 9.03 -3.68
N ASP A 119 10.09 7.76 -3.74
CA ASP A 119 9.16 6.62 -3.75
C ASP A 119 8.40 6.49 -2.43
N LEU A 120 9.11 6.65 -1.31
CA LEU A 120 8.48 6.79 0.01
C LEU A 120 7.49 7.95 0.05
N ALA A 121 7.89 9.12 -0.45
CA ALA A 121 7.05 10.31 -0.43
C ALA A 121 5.80 10.14 -1.31
N LEU A 122 5.95 9.57 -2.50
CA LEU A 122 4.85 9.34 -3.46
C LEU A 122 3.90 8.25 -2.97
N GLY A 123 4.41 7.15 -2.45
CA GLY A 123 3.62 6.11 -1.82
C GLY A 123 2.83 6.64 -0.62
N ALA A 124 3.48 7.43 0.24
CA ALA A 124 2.81 8.06 1.37
C ALA A 124 1.73 9.04 0.91
N ALA A 125 2.03 9.89 -0.07
CA ALA A 125 1.09 10.87 -0.62
C ALA A 125 -0.16 10.21 -1.20
N GLY A 126 0.00 9.14 -2.00
CA GLY A 126 -1.10 8.38 -2.57
C GLY A 126 -2.03 7.78 -1.50
N GLY A 127 -1.44 7.17 -0.46
CA GLY A 127 -2.23 6.60 0.64
C GLY A 127 -2.89 7.65 1.52
N CYS A 128 -2.20 8.74 1.84
CA CYS A 128 -2.74 9.89 2.57
C CYS A 128 -3.96 10.49 1.86
N LEU A 129 -3.89 10.65 0.54
CA LEU A 129 -5.00 11.16 -0.26
C LEU A 129 -6.24 10.29 -0.10
N VAL A 130 -6.11 8.97 -0.27
CA VAL A 130 -7.25 8.04 -0.21
C VAL A 130 -7.83 7.95 1.19
N VAL A 131 -6.98 7.82 2.22
CA VAL A 131 -7.45 7.78 3.62
C VAL A 131 -8.15 9.09 3.97
N GLY A 132 -7.59 10.23 3.57
CA GLY A 132 -8.18 11.55 3.78
C GLY A 132 -9.54 11.71 3.08
N LEU A 133 -9.65 11.31 1.81
CA LEU A 133 -10.89 11.35 1.05
C LEU A 133 -11.95 10.40 1.62
N ALA A 134 -11.57 9.19 1.98
CA ALA A 134 -12.47 8.19 2.54
C ALA A 134 -12.99 8.63 3.93
N ALA A 135 -12.10 9.20 4.74
CA ALA A 135 -12.49 9.85 5.97
C ALA A 135 -13.45 11.00 5.69
N TRP A 136 -13.16 11.90 4.74
CA TRP A 136 -13.99 13.04 4.39
C TRP A 136 -15.40 12.66 3.93
N ARG A 137 -15.54 11.63 3.09
CA ARG A 137 -16.84 11.15 2.58
C ARG A 137 -17.72 10.47 3.63
N GLY A 138 -17.12 9.96 4.71
CA GLY A 138 -17.86 9.46 5.87
C GLY A 138 -18.30 10.56 6.85
N ARG A 139 -18.48 11.81 6.38
CA ARG A 139 -19.21 12.86 7.11
C ARG A 139 -20.70 12.57 7.03
#